data_AF-A0A3M1DR65-F1
#
_entry.id   AF-A0A3M1DR65-F1
#
_cell.length_a   1.000
_cell.length_b   1.000
_cell.length_c   1.000
_cell.angle_alpha   90.00
_cell.angle_beta   90.00
_cell.angle_gamma   90.00
#
_symmetry.space_group_name_H-M   'P 1'
#
loop_
_entity.id
_entity.type
_entity.pdbx_description
1 polymer ?
#
loop_
_entity_poly.entity_id
_entity_poly.type
_entity_poly.pdbx_seq_one_letter_code
_entity_poly.pdbx_strand_id
1 'polypeptide(L)'
;MKPTLRNLLPLLLLLGAGGAVAEDYYVIDKLLVGVRKEQKVDSPIIKTLPTATRLEVLRRDGDWALVRAPDGTEGWVDSQYISSDKPAVLVVRELEEQIEQLRKQAGRAAPANEEELQKLRSELDAAKEELAREKLEAARMKSELAKTKAALEAAGGNTDLVRHAHELEQQVGELQDRVHELEQALQQAREEAAEAKERAGKAREETERARLASPAGTPAPSIASLTGLVINRWVLGAVAAALLLGLVFGVWLMDWLNRRRHGGFRV
;
A
#
# COMPACT_ATOMS: atom_id res chain seq x y z
N MET A 1 8.74 33.33 66.88
CA MET A 1 7.56 33.29 65.97
C MET A 1 7.87 32.27 64.89
N LYS A 2 7.17 31.12 64.89
CA LYS A 2 7.43 29.98 63.99
C LYS A 2 6.42 30.05 62.83
N PRO A 3 6.84 29.99 61.55
CA PRO A 3 5.93 30.07 60.43
C PRO A 3 5.03 28.82 60.40
N THR A 4 3.77 29.05 60.09
CA THR A 4 2.64 28.12 60.09
C THR A 4 2.82 26.98 59.08
N LEU A 5 3.18 25.78 59.57
CA LEU A 5 3.26 24.54 58.78
C LEU A 5 1.89 23.85 58.54
N ARG A 6 0.78 24.51 58.87
CA ARG A 6 -0.55 23.86 58.95
C ARG A 6 -1.30 23.77 57.61
N ASN A 7 -0.79 24.40 56.54
CA ASN A 7 -1.47 24.48 55.24
C ASN A 7 -0.84 23.61 54.13
N LEU A 8 0.16 22.78 54.44
CA LEU A 8 0.87 21.96 53.42
C LEU A 8 0.32 20.54 53.25
N LEU A 9 -0.59 20.09 54.11
CA LEU A 9 -1.13 18.73 54.07
C LEU A 9 -2.12 18.43 52.91
N PRO A 10 -2.95 19.37 52.40
CA PRO A 10 -3.87 19.05 51.30
C PRO A 10 -3.19 19.02 49.93
N LEU A 11 -1.97 19.57 49.80
CA LEU A 11 -1.22 19.58 48.54
C LEU A 11 -0.44 18.28 48.30
N LEU A 12 -0.13 17.52 49.36
CA LEU A 12 0.62 16.27 49.25
C LEU A 12 -0.27 15.06 48.88
N LEU A 13 -1.59 15.17 49.06
CA LEU A 13 -2.51 14.05 48.77
C LEU A 13 -2.99 13.98 47.31
N LEU A 14 -2.66 14.97 46.48
CA LEU A 14 -3.10 15.02 45.07
C LEU A 14 -2.08 14.42 44.08
N LEU A 15 -0.89 14.03 44.56
CA LEU A 15 0.18 13.49 43.71
C LEU A 15 0.18 11.95 43.58
N GLY A 16 -0.80 11.27 44.18
CA GLY A 16 -0.91 9.81 44.24
C GLY A 16 -1.91 9.18 43.27
N ALA A 17 -2.47 9.94 42.32
CA ALA A 17 -3.31 9.37 41.25
C ALA A 17 -2.38 8.74 40.18
N GLY A 18 -1.79 7.59 40.51
CA GLY A 18 -1.14 6.75 39.52
C GLY A 18 -2.13 6.41 38.42
N GLY A 19 -1.88 6.90 37.21
CA GLY A 19 -2.65 6.48 36.04
C GLY A 19 -2.52 4.98 35.89
N ALA A 20 -3.62 4.25 36.04
CA ALA A 20 -3.68 2.87 35.60
C ALA A 20 -3.46 2.88 34.08
N VAL A 21 -2.24 2.53 33.65
CA VAL A 21 -1.94 2.29 32.24
C VAL A 21 -2.70 1.03 31.88
N ALA A 22 -3.87 1.18 31.26
CA ALA A 22 -4.60 0.05 30.73
C ALA A 22 -3.80 -0.52 29.55
N GLU A 23 -3.42 -1.79 29.64
CA GLU A 23 -2.81 -2.53 28.54
C GLU A 23 -3.91 -3.14 27.67
N ASP A 24 -3.83 -2.94 26.37
CA ASP A 24 -4.74 -3.57 25.41
C ASP A 24 -4.32 -5.02 25.16
N TYR A 25 -5.25 -5.96 25.34
CA TYR A 25 -5.09 -7.38 25.06
C TYR A 25 -6.04 -7.82 23.94
N TYR A 26 -5.62 -8.80 23.14
CA TYR A 26 -6.41 -9.37 22.05
C TYR A 26 -6.98 -10.74 22.43
N VAL A 27 -8.18 -11.05 21.94
CA VAL A 27 -8.72 -12.42 21.97
C VAL A 27 -7.95 -13.26 20.96
N ILE A 28 -7.33 -14.35 21.42
CA ILE A 28 -6.48 -15.20 20.60
C ILE A 28 -7.32 -16.15 19.73
N ASP A 29 -7.13 -16.09 18.41
CA ASP A 29 -7.75 -16.99 17.44
C ASP A 29 -6.88 -18.25 17.22
N LYS A 30 -6.73 -19.05 18.28
CA LYS A 30 -6.04 -20.35 18.23
C LYS A 30 -6.91 -21.42 18.85
N LEU A 31 -7.64 -22.15 18.01
CA LEU A 31 -8.45 -23.29 18.42
C LEU A 31 -7.64 -24.60 18.33
N LEU A 32 -7.83 -25.45 19.33
CA LEU A 32 -7.34 -26.83 19.38
C LEU A 32 -8.55 -27.78 19.39
N VAL A 33 -8.65 -28.62 18.37
CA VAL A 33 -9.78 -29.54 18.16
C VAL A 33 -9.36 -30.97 18.48
N GLY A 34 -10.09 -31.65 19.36
CA GLY A 34 -9.83 -33.05 19.69
C GLY A 34 -10.46 -34.02 18.69
N VAL A 35 -9.67 -34.96 18.18
CA VAL A 35 -10.11 -36.17 17.48
C VAL A 35 -10.40 -37.24 18.52
N ARG A 36 -11.60 -37.82 18.46
CA ARG A 36 -12.10 -38.81 19.41
C ARG A 36 -12.23 -40.18 18.79
N LYS A 37 -12.20 -41.22 19.63
CA LYS A 37 -12.37 -42.62 19.18
C LYS A 37 -13.81 -42.95 18.76
N GLU A 38 -14.81 -42.39 19.46
CA GLU A 38 -16.23 -42.61 19.21
C GLU A 38 -16.98 -41.27 19.00
N GLN A 39 -18.18 -41.33 18.41
CA GLN A 39 -19.14 -40.22 18.20
C GLN A 39 -19.79 -39.75 19.53
N LYS A 40 -18.97 -39.51 20.56
CA LYS A 40 -19.48 -39.08 21.88
C LYS A 40 -18.59 -38.02 22.49
N VAL A 41 -19.23 -37.10 23.21
CA VAL A 41 -18.56 -35.97 23.88
C VAL A 41 -17.61 -36.44 24.98
N ASP A 42 -17.91 -37.56 25.64
CA ASP A 42 -17.13 -38.18 26.70
C ASP A 42 -16.10 -39.21 26.21
N SER A 43 -16.07 -39.51 24.90
CA SER A 43 -15.08 -40.43 24.32
C SER A 43 -13.65 -39.90 24.50
N PRO A 44 -12.66 -40.78 24.73
CA PRO A 44 -11.25 -40.37 24.82
C PRO A 44 -10.80 -39.66 23.54
N ILE A 45 -10.04 -38.58 23.73
CA ILE A 45 -9.35 -37.84 22.67
C ILE A 45 -8.06 -38.59 22.33
N ILE A 46 -7.95 -39.03 21.09
CA ILE A 46 -6.78 -39.77 20.58
C ILE A 46 -5.75 -38.83 19.94
N LYS A 47 -6.17 -37.62 19.54
CA LYS A 47 -5.29 -36.60 18.96
C LYS A 47 -5.87 -35.20 19.13
N THR A 48 -5.01 -34.20 19.22
CA THR A 48 -5.40 -32.78 19.18
C THR A 48 -4.87 -32.14 17.91
N LEU A 49 -5.71 -31.39 17.23
CA LEU A 49 -5.44 -30.75 15.95
C LEU A 49 -5.45 -29.23 16.13
N PRO A 50 -4.37 -28.52 15.76
CA PRO A 50 -4.40 -27.07 15.73
C PRO A 50 -5.29 -26.54 14.60
N THR A 51 -5.70 -25.27 14.74
CA THR A 51 -6.37 -24.50 13.69
C THR A 51 -5.61 -24.61 12.36
N ALA A 52 -6.34 -24.64 11.25
CA ALA A 52 -5.79 -24.80 9.90
C ALA A 52 -5.12 -26.14 9.59
N THR A 53 -5.25 -27.14 10.47
CA THR A 53 -4.91 -28.52 10.10
C THR A 53 -5.85 -28.99 8.99
N ARG A 54 -5.27 -29.39 7.85
CA ARG A 54 -6.03 -29.98 6.75
C ARG A 54 -6.49 -31.38 7.13
N LEU A 55 -7.77 -31.66 6.93
CA LEU A 55 -8.39 -32.95 7.21
C LEU A 55 -9.07 -33.50 5.96
N GLU A 56 -9.09 -34.82 5.83
CA GLU A 56 -9.92 -35.53 4.87
C GLU A 56 -11.19 -36.00 5.60
N VAL A 57 -12.37 -35.54 5.16
CA VAL A 57 -13.64 -35.98 5.76
C VAL A 57 -14.10 -37.25 5.07
N LEU A 58 -14.11 -38.37 5.81
CA LEU A 58 -14.49 -39.68 5.30
C LEU A 58 -16.01 -39.92 5.38
N ARG A 59 -16.65 -39.39 6.43
CA ARG A 59 -18.10 -39.51 6.67
C ARG A 59 -18.58 -38.35 7.54
N ARG A 60 -19.80 -37.88 7.32
CA ARG A 60 -20.54 -37.01 8.25
C ARG A 60 -21.77 -37.73 8.78
N ASP A 61 -22.02 -37.63 10.07
CA ASP A 61 -23.16 -38.21 10.77
C ASP A 61 -23.64 -37.26 11.87
N GLY A 62 -24.65 -36.45 11.53
CA GLY A 62 -25.17 -35.39 12.40
C GLY A 62 -24.09 -34.40 12.84
N ASP A 63 -23.95 -34.23 14.15
CA ASP A 63 -22.99 -33.31 14.78
C ASP A 63 -21.55 -33.81 14.72
N TRP A 64 -21.30 -35.00 14.16
CA TRP A 64 -19.98 -35.62 14.11
C TRP A 64 -19.52 -35.88 12.67
N ALA A 65 -18.21 -35.84 12.48
CA ALA A 65 -17.56 -36.22 11.23
C ALA A 65 -16.41 -37.17 11.51
N LEU A 66 -16.38 -38.29 10.78
CA LEU A 66 -15.22 -39.16 10.72
C LEU A 66 -14.21 -38.54 9.78
N VAL A 67 -13.02 -38.25 10.29
CA VAL A 67 -11.95 -37.58 9.56
C VAL A 67 -10.66 -38.38 9.61
N ARG A 68 -9.81 -38.20 8.60
CA ARG A 68 -8.43 -38.65 8.57
C ARG A 68 -7.49 -37.44 8.61
N ALA A 69 -6.58 -37.44 9.58
CA ALA A 69 -5.53 -36.44 9.73
C ALA A 69 -4.33 -36.73 8.80
N PRO A 70 -3.44 -35.76 8.55
CA PRO A 70 -2.30 -35.93 7.62
C PRO A 70 -1.32 -37.04 8.02
N ASP A 71 -1.27 -37.40 9.30
CA ASP A 71 -0.45 -38.48 9.82
C ASP A 71 -1.12 -39.87 9.72
N GLY A 72 -2.30 -39.94 9.10
CA GLY A 72 -3.09 -41.15 8.94
C GLY A 72 -4.03 -41.47 10.12
N THR A 73 -4.05 -40.65 11.18
CA THR A 73 -4.95 -40.88 12.32
C THR A 73 -6.40 -40.71 11.90
N GLU A 74 -7.24 -41.71 12.13
CA GLU A 74 -8.68 -41.66 11.89
C GLU A 74 -9.47 -41.55 13.19
N GLY A 75 -10.51 -40.72 13.19
CA GLY A 75 -11.42 -40.60 14.32
C GLY A 75 -12.49 -39.54 14.11
N TRP A 76 -13.30 -39.34 15.14
CA TRP A 76 -14.48 -38.48 15.12
C TRP A 76 -14.17 -37.09 15.63
N VAL A 77 -14.60 -36.07 14.90
CA VAL A 77 -14.49 -34.65 15.24
C VAL A 77 -15.87 -34.03 15.17
N ASP A 78 -16.14 -33.07 16.04
CA ASP A 78 -17.39 -32.31 16.01
C ASP A 78 -17.46 -31.44 14.75
N SER A 79 -18.57 -31.57 14.02
CA SER A 79 -18.81 -30.89 12.75
C SER A 79 -18.74 -29.37 12.86
N GLN A 80 -18.98 -28.79 14.04
CA GLN A 80 -18.95 -27.34 14.25
C GLN A 80 -17.53 -26.73 14.15
N TYR A 81 -16.49 -27.55 14.31
CA TYR A 81 -15.10 -27.10 14.28
C TYR A 81 -14.39 -27.38 12.96
N ILE A 82 -15.11 -27.89 11.96
CA ILE A 82 -14.56 -28.19 10.64
C ILE A 82 -15.38 -27.47 9.56
N SER A 83 -14.69 -26.77 8.67
CA SER A 83 -15.29 -26.09 7.52
C SER A 83 -14.68 -26.58 6.21
N SER A 84 -15.45 -26.50 5.14
CA SER A 84 -14.93 -26.64 3.77
C SER A 84 -14.15 -25.40 3.32
N ASP A 85 -14.41 -24.25 3.93
CA ASP A 85 -13.76 -23.00 3.58
C ASP A 85 -12.34 -22.95 4.15
N LYS A 86 -11.45 -22.31 3.40
CA LYS A 86 -10.06 -22.15 3.81
C LYS A 86 -10.00 -21.21 5.03
N PRO A 87 -9.39 -21.62 6.15
CA PRO A 87 -9.27 -20.77 7.33
C PRO A 87 -8.52 -19.47 7.04
N ALA A 88 -8.92 -18.39 7.70
CA ALA A 88 -8.39 -17.05 7.48
C ALA A 88 -6.85 -16.99 7.56
N VAL A 89 -6.24 -17.71 8.50
CA VAL A 89 -4.77 -17.79 8.64
C VAL A 89 -4.07 -18.31 7.38
N LEU A 90 -4.67 -19.25 6.65
CA LEU A 90 -4.10 -19.76 5.41
C LEU A 90 -4.35 -18.83 4.23
N VAL A 91 -5.49 -18.12 4.24
CA VAL A 91 -5.80 -17.09 3.24
C VAL A 91 -4.83 -15.93 3.38
N VAL A 92 -4.60 -15.45 4.60
CA VAL A 92 -3.63 -14.38 4.89
C VAL A 92 -2.23 -14.78 4.42
N ARG A 93 -1.75 -15.98 4.76
CA ARG A 93 -0.44 -16.45 4.32
C ARG A 93 -0.30 -16.49 2.80
N GLU A 94 -1.30 -17.01 2.10
CA GLU A 94 -1.30 -17.05 0.64
C GLU A 94 -1.32 -15.65 0.02
N LEU A 95 -2.12 -14.73 0.58
CA LEU A 95 -2.14 -13.34 0.13
C LEU A 95 -0.80 -12.63 0.37
N GLU A 96 -0.13 -12.88 1.49
CA GLU A 96 1.22 -12.37 1.77
C GLU A 96 2.24 -12.88 0.73
N GLU A 97 2.21 -14.17 0.42
CA GLU A 97 3.05 -14.80 -0.62
C GLU A 97 2.76 -14.18 -2.00
N GLN A 98 1.48 -13.97 -2.36
CA GLN A 98 1.08 -13.33 -3.61
C GLN A 98 1.56 -11.87 -3.69
N ILE A 99 1.43 -11.09 -2.60
CA ILE A 99 1.93 -9.71 -2.53
C ILE A 99 3.45 -9.67 -2.72
N GLU A 100 4.18 -10.59 -2.10
CA GLU A 100 5.64 -10.66 -2.25
C GLU A 100 6.04 -10.99 -3.70
N GLN A 101 5.36 -11.95 -4.33
CA GLN A 101 5.59 -12.30 -5.74
C GLN A 101 5.30 -11.13 -6.67
N LEU A 102 4.15 -10.46 -6.50
CA LEU A 102 3.79 -9.29 -7.30
C LEU A 102 4.79 -8.15 -7.13
N ARG A 103 5.28 -7.91 -5.90
CA ARG A 103 6.34 -6.92 -5.65
C ARG A 103 7.64 -7.28 -6.36
N LYS A 104 8.04 -8.56 -6.37
CA LYS A 104 9.23 -9.02 -7.10
C LYS A 104 9.06 -8.84 -8.61
N GLN A 105 7.89 -9.12 -9.15
CA GLN A 105 7.59 -8.89 -10.58
C GLN A 105 7.64 -7.40 -10.93
N ALA A 106 6.99 -6.54 -10.15
CA ALA A 106 7.03 -5.09 -10.34
C ALA A 106 8.46 -4.51 -10.22
N GLY A 107 9.23 -5.00 -9.24
CA GLY A 107 10.63 -4.59 -9.03
C GLY A 107 11.59 -5.06 -10.13
N ARG A 108 11.27 -6.14 -10.86
CA ARG A 108 12.03 -6.59 -12.05
C ARG A 108 11.63 -5.86 -13.33
N ALA A 109 10.35 -5.53 -13.47
CA ALA A 109 9.85 -4.79 -14.63
C ALA A 109 10.34 -3.33 -14.66
N ALA A 110 10.49 -2.68 -13.49
CA ALA A 110 10.97 -1.29 -13.42
C ALA A 110 12.37 -1.06 -14.03
N PRO A 111 13.44 -1.80 -13.68
CA PRO A 111 14.75 -1.63 -14.27
C PRO A 111 14.81 -2.08 -15.74
N ALA A 112 14.09 -3.15 -16.11
CA ALA A 112 14.03 -3.61 -17.50
C ALA A 112 13.42 -2.56 -18.43
N ASN A 113 12.32 -1.93 -18.02
CA ASN A 113 11.68 -0.87 -18.79
C ASN A 113 12.55 0.41 -18.85
N GLU A 114 13.32 0.71 -17.81
CA GLU A 114 14.21 1.87 -17.79
C GLU A 114 15.43 1.68 -18.71
N GLU A 115 16.00 0.47 -18.74
CA GLU A 115 17.09 0.11 -19.66
C GLU A 115 16.63 0.18 -21.13
N GLU A 116 15.44 -0.34 -21.44
CA GLU A 116 14.86 -0.26 -22.77
C GLU A 116 14.57 1.20 -23.19
N LEU A 117 14.06 2.03 -22.29
CA LEU A 117 13.86 3.46 -22.53
C LEU A 117 15.18 4.22 -22.76
N GLN A 118 16.25 3.88 -22.04
CA GLN A 118 17.56 4.48 -22.26
C GLN A 118 18.15 4.07 -23.62
N LYS A 119 18.02 2.79 -23.99
CA LYS A 119 18.45 2.30 -25.30
C LYS A 119 17.73 3.01 -26.44
N LEU A 120 16.40 3.08 -26.40
CA LEU A 120 15.59 3.77 -27.41
C LEU A 120 15.96 5.25 -27.55
N ARG A 121 16.24 5.93 -26.43
CA ARG A 121 16.70 7.33 -26.46
C ARG A 121 18.06 7.46 -27.13
N SER A 122 19.00 6.56 -26.82
CA SER A 122 20.33 6.58 -27.44
C SER A 122 20.28 6.33 -28.95
N GLU A 123 19.44 5.38 -29.39
CA GLU A 123 19.19 5.10 -30.82
C GLU A 123 18.55 6.29 -31.52
N LEU A 124 17.58 6.96 -30.87
CA LEU A 124 16.94 8.15 -31.40
C LEU A 124 17.92 9.32 -31.58
N ASP A 125 18.83 9.52 -30.63
CA ASP A 125 19.83 10.59 -30.72
C ASP A 125 20.89 10.29 -31.79
N ALA A 126 21.34 9.04 -31.92
CA ALA A 126 22.23 8.62 -33.00
C ALA A 126 21.59 8.84 -34.39
N ALA A 127 20.33 8.44 -34.56
CA ALA A 127 19.60 8.63 -35.82
C ALA A 127 19.42 10.12 -36.19
N LYS A 128 19.21 11.00 -35.21
CA LYS A 128 19.16 12.46 -35.44
C LYS A 128 20.50 13.01 -35.94
N GLU A 129 21.60 12.56 -35.34
CA GLU A 129 22.93 12.99 -35.76
C GLU A 129 23.27 12.53 -37.18
N GLU A 130 22.92 11.29 -37.53
CA GLU A 130 23.08 10.75 -38.88
C GLU A 130 22.26 11.58 -39.89
N LEU A 131 20.98 11.83 -39.60
CA LEU A 131 20.13 12.68 -40.43
C LEU A 131 20.71 14.10 -40.61
N ALA A 132 21.29 14.68 -39.57
CA ALA A 132 21.90 16.00 -39.64
C ALA A 132 23.15 16.01 -40.55
N ARG A 133 23.96 14.94 -40.51
CA ARG A 133 25.14 14.77 -41.37
C ARG A 133 24.74 14.63 -42.82
N GLU A 134 23.75 13.80 -43.11
CA GLU A 134 23.29 13.58 -44.50
C GLU A 134 22.68 14.83 -45.12
N LYS A 135 21.90 15.60 -44.34
CA LYS A 135 21.39 16.90 -44.80
C LYS A 135 22.51 17.88 -45.14
N LEU A 136 23.58 17.90 -44.35
CA LEU A 136 24.74 18.75 -44.60
C LEU A 136 25.50 18.30 -45.86
N GLU A 137 25.68 16.99 -46.06
CA GLU A 137 26.30 16.42 -47.25
C GLU A 137 25.47 16.71 -48.51
N ALA A 138 24.15 16.50 -48.46
CA ALA A 138 23.24 16.85 -49.55
C ALA A 138 23.30 18.34 -49.90
N ALA A 139 23.39 19.23 -48.90
CA ALA A 139 23.54 20.67 -49.13
C ALA A 139 24.89 21.02 -49.79
N ARG A 140 25.98 20.37 -49.36
CA ARG A 140 27.31 20.53 -49.98
C ARG A 140 27.33 20.05 -51.42
N MET A 141 26.80 18.85 -51.68
CA MET A 141 26.74 18.31 -53.04
C MET A 141 25.88 19.15 -53.96
N LYS A 142 24.73 19.67 -53.49
CA LYS A 142 23.92 20.62 -54.26
C LYS A 142 24.70 21.89 -54.62
N SER A 143 25.51 22.41 -53.71
CA SER A 143 26.38 23.56 -53.98
C SER A 143 27.46 23.23 -55.02
N GLU A 144 28.11 22.07 -54.93
CA GLU A 144 29.08 21.63 -55.93
C GLU A 144 28.43 21.37 -57.29
N LEU A 145 27.21 20.82 -57.33
CA LEU A 145 26.41 20.70 -58.53
C LEU A 145 26.14 22.06 -59.18
N ALA A 146 25.74 23.06 -58.39
CA ALA A 146 25.48 24.40 -58.90
C ALA A 146 26.75 25.04 -59.51
N LYS A 147 27.91 24.85 -58.88
CA LYS A 147 29.19 25.34 -59.38
C LYS A 147 29.62 24.64 -60.68
N THR A 148 29.49 23.31 -60.72
CA THR A 148 29.87 22.51 -61.91
C THR A 148 28.95 22.79 -63.09
N LYS A 149 27.64 22.96 -62.87
CA LYS A 149 26.70 23.42 -63.91
C LYS A 149 27.03 24.82 -64.42
N ALA A 150 27.31 25.78 -63.53
CA ALA A 150 27.70 27.13 -63.94
C ALA A 150 29.01 27.15 -64.74
N ALA A 151 29.99 26.32 -64.35
CA ALA A 151 31.24 26.16 -65.09
C ALA A 151 31.03 25.47 -66.45
N LEU A 152 30.11 24.52 -66.54
CA LEU A 152 29.72 23.84 -67.78
C LEU A 152 29.05 24.80 -68.77
N GLU A 153 28.16 25.68 -68.29
CA GLU A 153 27.55 26.73 -69.13
C GLU A 153 28.58 27.74 -69.64
N ALA A 154 29.60 28.06 -68.83
CA ALA A 154 30.70 28.96 -69.22
C ALA A 154 31.71 28.30 -70.19
N ALA A 155 31.87 26.97 -70.15
CA ALA A 155 32.86 26.23 -70.94
C ALA A 155 32.35 25.74 -72.30
N GLY A 156 31.06 25.94 -72.64
CA GLY A 156 30.52 25.64 -73.97
C GLY A 156 30.46 24.16 -74.33
N GLY A 157 29.96 23.30 -73.42
CA GLY A 157 29.57 21.92 -73.77
C GLY A 157 30.68 20.87 -73.71
N ASN A 158 31.54 20.93 -72.70
CA ASN A 158 32.51 19.86 -72.44
C ASN A 158 31.81 18.59 -71.90
N THR A 159 31.84 17.49 -72.67
CA THR A 159 31.10 16.25 -72.41
C THR A 159 31.45 15.55 -71.08
N ASP A 160 32.66 15.72 -70.57
CA ASP A 160 33.06 15.12 -69.28
C ASP A 160 32.47 15.88 -68.08
N LEU A 161 32.33 17.21 -68.19
CA LEU A 161 31.65 18.03 -67.18
C LEU A 161 30.13 17.76 -67.15
N VAL A 162 29.51 17.48 -68.31
CA VAL A 162 28.10 17.04 -68.39
C VAL A 162 27.92 15.71 -67.66
N ARG A 163 28.81 14.75 -67.88
CA ARG A 163 28.75 13.43 -67.23
C ARG A 163 28.87 13.57 -65.71
N HIS A 164 29.81 14.36 -65.22
CA HIS A 164 30.01 14.57 -63.78
C HIS A 164 28.86 15.35 -63.12
N ALA A 165 28.29 16.35 -63.80
CA ALA A 165 27.10 17.05 -63.32
C ALA A 165 25.91 16.09 -63.18
N HIS A 166 25.72 15.18 -64.15
CA HIS A 166 24.64 14.19 -64.07
C HIS A 166 24.86 13.17 -62.94
N GLU A 167 26.10 12.77 -62.70
CA GLU A 167 26.48 11.88 -61.59
C GLU A 167 26.22 12.53 -60.22
N LEU A 168 26.57 13.81 -60.07
CA LEU A 168 26.24 14.59 -58.87
C LEU A 168 24.73 14.78 -58.68
N GLU A 169 23.95 14.94 -59.75
CA GLU A 169 22.48 14.99 -59.67
C GLU A 169 21.90 13.69 -59.13
N GLN A 170 22.40 12.55 -59.60
CA GLN A 170 21.98 11.24 -59.12
C GLN A 170 22.31 11.06 -57.64
N GLN A 171 23.53 11.40 -57.22
CA GLN A 171 23.94 11.31 -55.81
C GLN A 171 23.13 12.24 -54.90
N VAL A 172 22.81 13.46 -55.37
CA VAL A 172 21.93 14.38 -54.64
C VAL A 172 20.52 13.81 -54.52
N GLY A 173 19.98 13.22 -55.58
CA GLY A 173 18.66 12.56 -55.54
C GLY A 173 18.62 11.41 -54.53
N GLU A 174 19.61 10.52 -54.58
CA GLU A 174 19.72 9.39 -53.67
C GLU A 174 19.86 9.84 -52.20
N LEU A 175 20.67 10.87 -51.93
CA LEU A 175 20.77 11.43 -50.57
C LEU A 175 19.48 12.10 -50.12
N GLN A 176 18.74 12.76 -51.01
CA GLN A 176 17.44 13.35 -50.67
C GLN A 176 16.42 12.27 -50.31
N ASP A 177 16.42 11.16 -51.04
CA ASP A 177 15.53 10.03 -50.77
C ASP A 177 15.88 9.36 -49.42
N ARG A 178 17.18 9.15 -49.14
CA ARG A 178 17.65 8.62 -47.83
C ARG A 178 17.29 9.54 -46.67
N VAL A 179 17.45 10.86 -46.84
CA VAL A 179 17.01 11.85 -45.83
C VAL A 179 15.51 11.76 -45.58
N HIS A 180 14.71 11.57 -46.62
CA HIS A 180 13.26 11.42 -46.47
C HIS A 180 12.89 10.13 -45.75
N GLU A 181 13.55 9.02 -46.07
CA GLU A 181 13.35 7.73 -45.41
C GLU A 181 13.73 7.79 -43.91
N LEU A 182 14.88 8.38 -43.59
CA LEU A 182 15.31 8.57 -42.21
C LEU A 182 14.37 9.50 -41.42
N GLU A 183 13.83 10.55 -42.04
CA GLU A 183 12.82 11.40 -41.41
C GLU A 183 11.54 10.63 -41.07
N GLN A 184 11.09 9.75 -41.96
CA GLN A 184 9.93 8.88 -41.72
C GLN A 184 10.20 7.87 -40.59
N ALA A 185 11.35 7.20 -40.63
CA ALA A 185 11.75 6.25 -39.59
C ALA A 185 11.85 6.92 -38.21
N LEU A 186 12.37 8.15 -38.16
CA LEU A 186 12.49 8.92 -36.93
C LEU A 186 11.12 9.37 -36.39
N GLN A 187 10.17 9.67 -37.27
CA GLN A 187 8.80 9.96 -36.89
C GLN A 187 8.10 8.73 -36.31
N GLN A 188 8.25 7.56 -36.94
CA GLN A 188 7.72 6.29 -36.43
C GLN A 188 8.30 5.93 -35.06
N ALA A 189 9.63 6.01 -34.91
CA ALA A 189 10.29 5.72 -33.63
C ALA A 189 9.82 6.66 -32.51
N ARG A 190 9.53 7.93 -32.83
CA ARG A 190 8.95 8.88 -31.85
C ARG A 190 7.53 8.50 -31.43
N GLU A 191 6.71 8.03 -32.36
CA GLU A 191 5.35 7.58 -32.09
C GLU A 191 5.37 6.32 -31.22
N GLU A 192 6.19 5.32 -31.56
CA GLU A 192 6.37 4.11 -30.75
C GLU A 192 6.87 4.44 -29.32
N ALA A 193 7.83 5.37 -29.20
CA ALA A 193 8.32 5.81 -27.89
C ALA A 193 7.23 6.54 -27.08
N ALA A 194 6.35 7.31 -27.73
CA ALA A 194 5.22 7.97 -27.08
C ALA A 194 4.18 6.95 -26.59
N GLU A 195 3.84 5.96 -27.42
CA GLU A 195 2.93 4.87 -27.04
C GLU A 195 3.48 4.03 -25.90
N ALA A 196 4.78 3.67 -25.94
CA ALA A 196 5.42 2.93 -24.86
C ALA A 196 5.36 3.69 -23.53
N LYS A 197 5.58 5.02 -23.57
CA LYS A 197 5.47 5.89 -22.39
C LYS A 197 4.03 5.95 -21.86
N GLU A 198 3.03 6.01 -22.73
CA GLU A 198 1.62 5.99 -22.33
C GLU A 198 1.23 4.63 -21.70
N ARG A 199 1.65 3.51 -22.28
CA ARG A 199 1.44 2.17 -21.72
C ARG A 199 2.07 2.04 -20.34
N ALA A 200 3.29 2.55 -20.16
CA ALA A 200 3.96 2.58 -18.86
C ALA A 200 3.22 3.46 -17.83
N GLY A 201 2.63 4.58 -18.27
CA GLY A 201 1.79 5.44 -17.44
C GLY A 201 0.51 4.73 -16.97
N LYS A 202 -0.23 4.11 -17.88
CA LYS A 202 -1.46 3.36 -17.57
C LYS A 202 -1.19 2.19 -16.61
N ALA A 203 -0.12 1.44 -16.83
CA ALA A 203 0.28 0.36 -15.93
C ALA A 203 0.61 0.85 -14.50
N ARG A 204 1.20 2.05 -14.38
CA ARG A 204 1.45 2.70 -13.07
C ARG A 204 0.15 3.14 -12.40
N GLU A 205 -0.78 3.74 -13.14
CA GLU A 205 -2.08 4.13 -12.60
C GLU A 205 -2.91 2.90 -12.17
N GLU A 206 -2.87 1.80 -12.93
CA GLU A 206 -3.54 0.55 -12.57
C GLU A 206 -2.94 -0.08 -11.32
N THR A 207 -1.62 -0.07 -11.17
CA THR A 207 -0.96 -0.53 -9.93
C THR A 207 -1.27 0.36 -8.73
N GLU A 208 -1.37 1.68 -8.92
CA GLU A 208 -1.77 2.62 -7.88
C GLU A 208 -3.25 2.46 -7.50
N ARG A 209 -4.14 2.29 -8.48
CA ARG A 209 -5.55 1.95 -8.23
C ARG A 209 -5.70 0.61 -7.52
N ALA A 210 -4.95 -0.42 -7.92
CA ALA A 210 -4.94 -1.70 -7.23
C ALA A 210 -4.41 -1.58 -5.80
N ARG A 211 -3.44 -0.69 -5.54
CA ARG A 211 -2.96 -0.39 -4.19
C ARG A 211 -4.00 0.33 -3.33
N LEU A 212 -4.79 1.23 -3.92
CA LEU A 212 -5.87 1.95 -3.23
C LEU A 212 -7.14 1.10 -3.06
N ALA A 213 -7.40 0.17 -3.98
CA ALA A 213 -8.53 -0.75 -3.95
C ALA A 213 -8.25 -2.01 -3.13
N SER A 214 -6.97 -2.37 -2.94
CA SER A 214 -6.59 -3.38 -1.97
C SER A 214 -6.97 -2.83 -0.58
N PRO A 215 -7.73 -3.58 0.23
CA PRO A 215 -8.00 -3.19 1.60
C PRO A 215 -6.69 -3.36 2.38
N ALA A 216 -5.76 -2.40 2.23
CA ALA A 216 -4.87 -2.05 3.31
C ALA A 216 -5.80 -1.80 4.48
N GLY A 217 -5.80 -2.74 5.43
CA GLY A 217 -6.92 -3.03 6.30
C GLY A 217 -7.68 -1.78 6.67
N THR A 218 -9.01 -1.81 6.47
CA THR A 218 -9.90 -0.90 7.20
C THR A 218 -9.28 -0.74 8.59
N PRO A 219 -8.78 0.45 8.97
CA PRO A 219 -8.40 0.63 10.36
C PRO A 219 -9.63 0.17 11.13
N ALA A 220 -9.47 -0.89 11.93
CA ALA A 220 -10.54 -1.38 12.79
C ALA A 220 -11.21 -0.13 13.37
N PRO A 221 -12.55 0.00 13.26
CA PRO A 221 -13.23 1.26 13.55
C PRO A 221 -12.64 1.79 14.84
N SER A 222 -11.90 2.89 14.74
CA SER A 222 -11.23 3.41 15.93
C SER A 222 -12.35 3.65 16.92
N ILE A 223 -12.15 3.20 18.17
CA ILE A 223 -13.15 3.35 19.24
C ILE A 223 -13.54 4.83 19.41
N ALA A 224 -12.81 5.78 18.80
CA ALA A 224 -13.22 7.16 18.60
C ALA A 224 -14.60 7.34 17.92
N SER A 225 -15.10 6.37 17.14
CA SER A 225 -16.47 6.39 16.60
C SER A 225 -17.51 5.81 17.56
N LEU A 226 -17.08 5.13 18.63
CA LEU A 226 -17.93 4.63 19.73
C LEU A 226 -17.86 5.50 21.00
N THR A 227 -16.94 6.47 21.08
CA THR A 227 -16.97 7.50 22.14
C THR A 227 -17.96 8.62 21.84
N GLY A 228 -19.09 8.29 21.21
CA GLY A 228 -20.32 9.05 21.32
C GLY A 228 -20.97 8.79 22.69
N LEU A 229 -20.21 8.91 23.79
CA LEU A 229 -20.83 8.99 25.11
C LEU A 229 -21.47 10.37 25.19
N VAL A 230 -22.71 10.47 24.70
CA VAL A 230 -23.57 11.62 24.97
C VAL A 230 -23.82 11.58 26.47
N ILE A 231 -22.91 12.19 27.25
CA ILE A 231 -23.10 12.38 28.68
C ILE A 231 -24.32 13.27 28.81
N ASN A 232 -25.46 12.62 29.03
CA ASN A 232 -26.74 13.28 29.07
C ASN A 232 -26.67 14.37 30.15
N ARG A 233 -27.05 15.62 29.82
CA ARG A 233 -26.86 16.79 30.70
C ARG A 233 -27.45 16.59 32.09
N TRP A 234 -28.47 15.73 32.20
CA TRP A 234 -29.06 15.30 33.47
C TRP A 234 -28.11 14.50 34.37
N VAL A 235 -27.22 13.66 33.83
CA VAL A 235 -26.25 12.89 34.62
C VAL A 235 -25.21 13.82 35.23
N LEU A 236 -24.71 14.81 34.47
CA LEU A 236 -23.85 15.87 34.99
C LEU A 236 -24.55 16.69 36.07
N GLY A 237 -25.83 17.01 35.87
CA GLY A 237 -26.66 17.68 36.88
C GLY A 237 -26.81 16.86 38.16
N ALA A 238 -27.04 15.55 38.04
CA ALA A 238 -27.19 14.65 39.20
C ALA A 238 -25.88 14.50 39.99
N VAL A 239 -24.73 14.40 39.30
CA VAL A 239 -23.42 14.35 39.96
C VAL A 239 -23.10 15.67 40.67
N ALA A 240 -23.39 16.82 40.04
CA ALA A 240 -23.22 18.13 40.67
C ALA A 240 -24.13 18.29 41.90
N ALA A 241 -25.38 17.83 41.83
CA ALA A 241 -26.31 17.85 42.96
C ALA A 241 -25.82 16.96 44.11
N ALA A 242 -25.31 15.76 43.82
CA ALA A 242 -24.76 14.87 44.83
C ALA A 242 -23.53 15.47 45.54
N LEU A 243 -22.65 16.14 44.78
CA LEU A 243 -21.48 16.83 45.35
C LEU A 243 -21.89 18.02 46.23
N LEU A 244 -22.88 18.81 45.81
CA LEU A 244 -23.40 19.93 46.61
C LEU A 244 -24.08 19.43 47.89
N LEU A 245 -24.89 18.38 47.82
CA LEU A 245 -25.51 17.77 48.98
C LEU A 245 -24.47 17.22 49.95
N GLY A 246 -23.43 16.57 49.44
CA GLY A 246 -22.30 16.10 50.26
C GLY A 246 -21.57 17.25 50.96
N LEU A 247 -21.37 18.38 50.27
CA LEU A 247 -20.70 19.55 50.83
C LEU A 247 -21.55 20.23 51.90
N VAL A 248 -22.85 20.42 51.67
CA VAL A 248 -23.79 20.97 52.66
C VAL A 248 -23.89 20.07 53.88
N PHE A 249 -24.02 18.76 53.67
CA PHE A 249 -24.03 17.79 54.76
C PHE A 249 -22.72 17.80 55.55
N GLY A 250 -21.59 17.93 54.85
CA GLY A 250 -20.28 18.07 55.47
C GLY A 250 -20.18 19.31 56.36
N VAL A 251 -20.61 20.49 55.87
CA VAL A 251 -20.62 21.73 56.65
C VAL A 251 -21.56 21.62 57.84
N TRP A 252 -22.75 21.06 57.65
CA TRP A 252 -23.72 20.84 58.72
C TRP A 252 -23.17 19.89 59.80
N LEU A 253 -22.51 18.80 59.40
CA LEU A 253 -21.89 17.85 60.33
C LEU A 253 -20.72 18.50 61.08
N MET A 254 -19.91 19.31 60.40
CA MET A 254 -18.79 20.04 61.00
C MET A 254 -19.28 21.08 62.01
N ASP A 255 -20.31 21.84 61.67
CA ASP A 255 -20.97 22.80 62.57
C ASP A 255 -21.66 22.10 63.76
N TRP A 256 -22.32 20.96 63.52
CA TRP A 256 -22.90 20.14 64.58
C TRP A 256 -21.85 19.59 65.55
N LEU A 257 -20.72 19.10 65.02
CA LEU A 257 -19.57 18.67 65.82
C LEU A 257 -18.95 19.84 66.60
N ASN A 258 -18.88 21.02 66.00
CA ASN A 258 -18.32 22.22 66.62
C ASN A 258 -19.21 22.74 67.77
N ARG A 259 -20.54 22.75 67.58
CA ARG A 259 -21.52 23.08 68.63
C ARG A 259 -21.48 22.09 69.81
N ARG A 260 -21.20 20.81 69.55
CA ARG A 260 -20.99 19.81 70.62
C ARG A 260 -19.73 20.04 71.44
N ARG A 261 -18.69 20.66 70.88
CA ARG A 261 -17.45 20.99 71.61
C ARG A 261 -17.53 22.32 72.39
N HIS A 262 -18.42 23.24 72.00
CA HIS A 262 -18.61 24.52 72.68
C HIS A 262 -20.09 24.69 73.08
N GLY A 263 -20.44 24.09 74.22
CA GLY A 263 -21.73 24.28 74.86
C GLY A 263 -21.92 25.74 75.30
N GLY A 264 -22.98 26.37 74.77
CA GLY A 264 -23.65 27.57 75.24
C GLY A 264 -22.82 28.60 76.02
N PHE A 265 -22.30 29.61 75.32
CA PHE A 265 -22.25 30.98 75.85
C PHE A 265 -22.66 31.95 74.73
N ARG A 266 -23.68 32.75 75.00
CA ARG A 266 -24.02 33.95 74.22
C ARG A 266 -23.10 35.07 74.72
N VAL A 267 -22.34 35.68 73.81
CA VAL A 267 -22.16 37.14 73.66
C VAL A 267 -22.05 37.40 72.18
#